data_AF-A0A970XW72-F1
#
_entry.id   AF-A0A970XW72-F1
#
_cell.length_a   1.000
_cell.length_b   1.000
_cell.length_c   1.000
_cell.angle_alpha   90.00
_cell.angle_beta   90.00
_cell.angle_gamma   90.00
#
_symmetry.space_group_name_H-M   'P 1'
#
loop_
_entity.id
_entity.type
_entity.pdbx_description
1 polymer ?
#
loop_
_entity_poly.entity_id
_entity_poly.type
_entity_poly.pdbx_seq_one_letter_code
_entity_poly.pdbx_strand_id
1 'polypeptide(L)'
;MFGDPYGDAKAAALVDQAARAEDLARRQPALPRCIPSSHARSWYLLAVTSPATLTTVPDADADAVVLDIEDGVDDLRKPIARRTVAAWLNECGRAWVRINPVGTEFWDADCAELHGADGLIGVVLAKTESAEQVEATAARLPGVPIIPLIESALGIERAFEIARATGVARLAFGSGDFRRDTGMAATDEAMRYPRAQLTMASRAVDLPGPIDGPATAADEDGRRAQTRAAAELGMSGKLCLDVAHAVGIDECLTPTSAEVAWAQEQLDAFEAAGRVIRDGSDKPRLAQAERIRELAQIYGLG
;
A
#
# COMPACT_ATOMS: atom_id res chain seq x y z
N MET A 1 2.05 -42.78 -45.24
CA MET A 1 1.09 -42.40 -44.19
C MET A 1 1.82 -41.40 -43.30
N PHE A 2 1.85 -40.13 -43.71
CA PHE A 2 2.55 -39.08 -42.96
C PHE A 2 1.57 -38.51 -41.94
N GLY A 3 1.80 -38.82 -40.66
CA GLY A 3 1.03 -38.25 -39.56
C GLY A 3 1.38 -36.77 -39.41
N ASP A 4 0.35 -35.95 -39.19
CA ASP A 4 0.48 -34.50 -39.01
C ASP A 4 1.19 -34.18 -37.68
N PRO A 5 2.42 -33.64 -37.70
CA PRO A 5 3.17 -33.30 -36.49
C PRO A 5 2.61 -32.09 -35.73
N TYR A 6 1.58 -31.41 -36.26
CA TYR A 6 0.94 -30.25 -35.62
C TYR A 6 -0.30 -30.58 -34.79
N GLY A 7 -0.82 -31.82 -34.86
CA GLY A 7 -2.00 -32.24 -34.10
C GLY A 7 -1.75 -32.28 -32.58
N ASP A 8 -0.59 -32.80 -32.16
CA ASP A 8 -0.26 -33.01 -30.74
C ASP A 8 0.04 -31.71 -29.99
N ALA A 9 0.66 -30.72 -30.64
CA ALA A 9 0.95 -29.42 -30.03
C ALA A 9 -0.33 -28.61 -29.76
N LYS A 10 -1.33 -28.73 -30.66
CA LYS A 10 -2.61 -28.03 -30.54
C LYS A 10 -3.50 -28.67 -29.47
N ALA A 11 -3.45 -30.01 -29.35
CA ALA A 11 -4.13 -30.74 -28.29
C ALA A 11 -3.53 -30.43 -26.91
N ALA A 12 -2.19 -30.38 -26.79
CA ALA A 12 -1.51 -30.02 -25.54
C ALA A 12 -1.83 -28.57 -25.08
N ALA A 13 -1.88 -27.62 -26.01
CA ALA A 13 -2.22 -26.23 -25.71
C ALA A 13 -3.68 -26.07 -25.24
N LEU A 14 -4.62 -26.85 -25.79
CA LEU A 14 -6.03 -26.84 -25.39
C LEU A 14 -6.24 -27.49 -24.01
N VAL A 15 -5.46 -28.53 -23.67
CA VAL A 15 -5.47 -29.15 -22.34
C VAL A 15 -4.90 -28.21 -21.29
N ASP A 16 -3.82 -27.47 -21.61
CA ASP A 16 -3.24 -26.45 -20.71
C ASP A 16 -4.19 -25.24 -20.51
N GLN A 17 -4.91 -24.84 -21.54
CA GLN A 17 -5.97 -23.81 -21.44
C GLN A 17 -7.16 -24.27 -20.59
N ALA A 18 -7.60 -25.52 -20.75
CA ALA A 18 -8.68 -26.09 -19.96
C ALA A 18 -8.28 -26.25 -18.48
N ALA A 19 -7.05 -26.69 -18.22
CA ALA A 19 -6.52 -26.80 -16.86
C ALA A 19 -6.40 -25.44 -16.15
N ARG A 20 -5.95 -24.39 -16.86
CA ARG A 20 -5.94 -23.01 -16.35
C ARG A 20 -7.36 -22.46 -16.11
N ALA A 21 -8.31 -22.76 -17.00
CA ALA A 21 -9.70 -22.35 -16.84
C ALA A 21 -10.37 -23.04 -15.64
N GLU A 22 -10.06 -24.32 -15.39
CA GLU A 22 -10.52 -25.06 -14.22
C GLU A 22 -9.83 -24.61 -12.92
N ASP A 23 -8.58 -24.14 -12.96
CA ASP A 23 -7.88 -23.55 -11.80
C ASP A 23 -8.47 -22.18 -11.42
N LEU A 24 -8.73 -21.32 -12.42
CA LEU A 24 -9.47 -20.07 -12.27
C LEU A 24 -10.91 -20.29 -11.76
N ALA A 25 -11.58 -21.36 -12.19
CA ALA A 25 -12.93 -21.71 -11.74
C ALA A 25 -12.97 -22.36 -10.34
N ARG A 26 -11.86 -22.95 -9.88
CA ARG A 26 -11.72 -23.52 -8.52
C ARG A 26 -11.41 -22.47 -7.46
N ARG A 27 -10.93 -21.30 -7.84
CA ARG A 27 -10.90 -20.13 -6.95
C ARG A 27 -12.33 -19.71 -6.67
N GLN A 28 -12.92 -20.23 -5.59
CA GLN A 28 -14.05 -19.54 -4.98
C GLN A 28 -13.60 -18.10 -4.74
N PRO A 29 -14.32 -17.07 -5.21
CA PRO A 29 -14.01 -15.72 -4.83
C PRO A 29 -14.13 -15.69 -3.31
N ALA A 30 -13.00 -15.61 -2.62
CA ALA A 30 -13.00 -15.25 -1.22
C ALA A 30 -13.80 -13.95 -1.15
N LEU A 31 -14.78 -13.88 -0.24
CA LEU A 31 -15.44 -12.61 0.06
C LEU A 31 -14.34 -11.55 0.16
N PRO A 32 -14.43 -10.40 -0.56
CA PRO A 32 -13.35 -9.43 -0.57
C PRO A 32 -13.07 -9.06 0.88
N ARG A 33 -11.91 -9.51 1.39
CA ARG A 33 -11.54 -9.25 2.76
C ARG A 33 -11.27 -7.76 2.83
N CYS A 34 -12.11 -7.05 3.57
CA CYS A 34 -11.89 -5.63 3.81
C CYS A 34 -10.70 -5.50 4.76
N ILE A 35 -9.49 -5.36 4.19
CA ILE A 35 -8.27 -5.12 4.97
C ILE A 35 -8.30 -3.66 5.44
N PRO A 36 -8.20 -3.39 6.76
CA PRO A 36 -8.11 -2.02 7.25
C PRO A 36 -6.90 -1.30 6.65
N SER A 37 -7.00 -0.01 6.32
CA SER A 37 -5.88 0.74 5.72
C SER A 37 -4.63 0.81 6.62
N SER A 38 -4.78 0.62 7.93
CA SER A 38 -3.64 0.45 8.85
C SER A 38 -2.81 -0.81 8.58
N HIS A 39 -3.40 -1.81 7.93
CA HIS A 39 -2.79 -3.10 7.61
C HIS A 39 -2.71 -3.39 6.10
N ALA A 40 -3.23 -2.50 5.25
CA ALA A 40 -3.17 -2.66 3.80
C ALA A 40 -1.72 -2.81 3.31
N ARG A 41 -1.46 -3.88 2.56
CA ARG A 41 -0.17 -4.30 2.02
C ARG A 41 0.04 -3.70 0.62
N SER A 42 -0.91 -3.89 -0.29
CA SER A 42 -0.90 -3.31 -1.63
C SER A 42 -1.72 -2.02 -1.71
N TRP A 43 -1.15 -1.01 -2.37
CA TRP A 43 -1.77 0.30 -2.57
C TRP A 43 -1.76 0.65 -4.06
N TYR A 44 -2.88 0.40 -4.74
CA TYR A 44 -3.00 0.66 -6.17
C TYR A 44 -3.23 2.14 -6.45
N LEU A 45 -2.24 2.80 -7.05
CA LEU A 45 -2.30 4.20 -7.45
C LEU A 45 -2.82 4.32 -8.89
N LEU A 46 -4.03 4.85 -9.04
CA LEU A 46 -4.76 4.92 -10.29
C LEU A 46 -4.92 6.36 -10.76
N ALA A 47 -4.18 6.75 -11.81
CA ALA A 47 -4.31 8.05 -12.44
C ALA A 47 -5.70 8.26 -13.06
N VAL A 48 -6.49 9.21 -12.52
CA VAL A 48 -7.85 9.47 -13.01
C VAL A 48 -7.81 10.40 -14.20
N THR A 49 -7.53 9.82 -15.37
CA THR A 49 -7.49 10.56 -16.62
C THR A 49 -8.87 10.66 -17.30
N SER A 50 -9.82 9.78 -16.97
CA SER A 50 -11.18 9.81 -17.49
C SER A 50 -12.18 9.10 -16.55
N PRO A 51 -13.49 9.32 -16.68
CA PRO A 51 -14.50 8.56 -15.93
C PRO A 51 -14.41 7.05 -16.16
N ALA A 52 -14.01 6.61 -17.36
CA ALA A 52 -13.85 5.20 -17.69
C ALA A 52 -12.76 4.52 -16.85
N THR A 53 -11.79 5.27 -16.32
CA THR A 53 -10.76 4.71 -15.46
C THR A 53 -11.33 4.24 -14.12
N LEU A 54 -12.43 4.84 -13.65
CA LEU A 54 -13.04 4.50 -12.36
C LEU A 54 -13.83 3.18 -12.41
N THR A 55 -14.19 2.69 -13.60
CA THR A 55 -14.92 1.42 -13.74
C THR A 55 -14.07 0.21 -13.41
N THR A 56 -12.74 0.35 -13.35
CA THR A 56 -11.83 -0.75 -12.99
C THR A 56 -11.63 -0.88 -11.48
N VAL A 57 -12.02 0.12 -10.69
CA VAL A 57 -11.80 0.16 -9.24
C VAL A 57 -12.51 -0.99 -8.50
N PRO A 58 -13.78 -1.34 -8.80
CA PRO A 58 -14.47 -2.42 -8.10
C PRO A 58 -13.81 -3.80 -8.27
N ASP A 59 -13.10 -4.00 -9.39
CA ASP A 59 -12.44 -5.27 -9.72
C ASP A 59 -10.94 -5.26 -9.34
N ALA A 60 -10.46 -4.21 -8.68
CA ALA A 60 -9.07 -4.09 -8.30
C ALA A 60 -8.74 -5.01 -7.12
N ASP A 61 -7.95 -6.06 -7.38
CA ASP A 61 -7.46 -7.00 -6.37
C ASP A 61 -6.27 -6.41 -5.58
N ALA A 62 -6.51 -5.30 -4.88
CA ALA A 62 -5.55 -4.63 -4.01
C ALA A 62 -6.20 -4.27 -2.67
N ASP A 63 -5.41 -4.29 -1.58
CA ASP A 63 -5.91 -3.96 -0.24
C ASP A 63 -6.44 -2.52 -0.15
N ALA A 64 -5.86 -1.59 -0.91
CA ALA A 64 -6.29 -0.20 -1.00
C ALA A 64 -6.15 0.36 -2.42
N VAL A 65 -7.08 1.21 -2.83
CA VAL A 65 -7.02 1.99 -4.07
C VAL A 65 -6.88 3.47 -3.74
N VAL A 66 -5.92 4.12 -4.41
CA VAL A 66 -5.66 5.56 -4.35
C VAL A 66 -5.96 6.16 -5.72
N LEU A 67 -7.00 6.98 -5.80
CA LEU A 67 -7.34 7.75 -6.99
C LEU A 67 -6.44 8.96 -7.09
N ASP A 68 -5.66 9.02 -8.15
CA ASP A 68 -4.65 10.05 -8.32
C ASP A 68 -5.17 11.22 -9.17
N ILE A 69 -5.21 12.40 -8.55
CA ILE A 69 -5.53 13.69 -9.17
C ILE A 69 -4.33 14.67 -9.13
N GLU A 70 -3.14 14.15 -8.86
CA GLU A 70 -1.87 14.89 -8.77
C GLU A 70 -0.99 14.63 -10.02
N ASP A 71 0.18 14.01 -9.90
CA ASP A 71 1.18 13.89 -10.98
C ASP A 71 0.74 12.97 -12.12
N GLY A 72 -0.22 12.07 -11.89
CA GLY A 72 -0.82 11.24 -12.94
C GLY A 72 -1.79 12.01 -13.85
N VAL A 73 -2.05 13.29 -13.56
CA VAL A 73 -3.03 14.11 -14.29
C VAL A 73 -2.39 15.43 -14.74
N ASP A 74 -2.44 15.68 -16.05
CA ASP A 74 -2.05 16.96 -16.64
C ASP A 74 -2.80 18.13 -15.99
N ASP A 75 -2.11 19.24 -15.76
CA ASP A 75 -2.65 20.44 -15.08
C ASP A 75 -3.97 20.93 -15.68
N LEU A 76 -4.12 20.90 -17.01
CA LEU A 76 -5.34 21.33 -17.70
C LEU A 76 -6.52 20.39 -17.42
N ARG A 77 -6.24 19.16 -16.99
CA ARG A 77 -7.23 18.11 -16.72
C ARG A 77 -7.54 17.94 -15.24
N LYS A 78 -6.71 18.44 -14.32
CA LYS A 78 -6.94 18.36 -12.87
C LYS A 78 -8.35 18.80 -12.45
N PRO A 79 -8.94 19.91 -12.97
CA PRO A 79 -10.31 20.28 -12.62
C PRO A 79 -11.37 19.24 -12.99
N ILE A 80 -11.20 18.57 -14.13
CA ILE A 80 -12.11 17.51 -14.58
C ILE A 80 -11.90 16.23 -13.76
N ALA A 81 -10.65 15.85 -13.51
CA ALA A 81 -10.32 14.65 -12.74
C ALA A 81 -10.91 14.72 -11.33
N ARG A 82 -10.67 15.84 -10.64
CA ARG A 82 -11.22 16.12 -9.30
C ARG A 82 -12.74 16.02 -9.24
N ARG A 83 -13.47 16.70 -10.14
CA ARG A 83 -14.95 16.62 -10.18
C ARG A 83 -15.44 15.20 -10.46
N THR A 84 -14.75 14.48 -11.33
CA THR A 84 -15.08 13.09 -11.66
C THR A 84 -14.92 12.19 -10.44
N VAL A 85 -13.82 12.34 -9.70
CA VAL A 85 -13.56 11.60 -8.46
C VAL A 85 -14.61 11.92 -7.40
N ALA A 86 -14.88 13.21 -7.14
CA ALA A 86 -15.86 13.61 -6.13
C ALA A 86 -17.28 13.11 -6.44
N ALA A 87 -17.71 13.21 -7.71
CA ALA A 87 -19.00 12.66 -8.13
C ALA A 87 -19.08 11.14 -7.91
N TRP A 88 -18.05 10.40 -8.34
CA TRP A 88 -18.00 8.94 -8.15
C TRP A 88 -18.01 8.53 -6.67
N LEU A 89 -17.27 9.22 -5.80
CA LEU A 89 -17.25 8.98 -4.36
C LEU A 89 -18.61 9.22 -3.69
N ASN A 90 -19.39 10.19 -4.18
CA ASN A 90 -20.72 10.50 -3.65
C ASN A 90 -21.82 9.57 -4.18
N GLU A 91 -21.59 8.92 -5.32
CA GLU A 91 -22.59 8.04 -5.94
C GLU A 91 -22.43 6.58 -5.48
N CYS A 92 -21.22 6.02 -5.55
CA CYS A 92 -21.03 4.58 -5.35
C CYS A 92 -19.63 4.18 -4.89
N GLY A 93 -18.65 5.05 -5.08
CA GLY A 93 -17.25 4.74 -4.88
C GLY A 93 -16.78 4.86 -3.44
N ARG A 94 -15.73 4.11 -3.10
CA ARG A 94 -14.96 4.30 -1.87
C ARG A 94 -13.49 4.14 -2.16
N ALA A 95 -12.69 5.17 -1.88
CA ALA A 95 -11.26 5.13 -2.16
C ALA A 95 -10.47 6.15 -1.33
N TRP A 96 -9.15 5.97 -1.30
CA TRP A 96 -8.22 7.04 -0.99
C TRP A 96 -8.07 7.96 -2.21
N VAL A 97 -7.70 9.22 -1.99
CA VAL A 97 -7.42 10.17 -3.09
C VAL A 97 -6.04 10.82 -2.89
N ARG A 98 -5.16 10.76 -3.89
CA ARG A 98 -3.90 11.52 -3.86
C ARG A 98 -4.17 12.95 -4.34
N ILE A 99 -4.00 13.90 -3.43
CA ILE A 99 -4.26 15.33 -3.66
C ILE A 99 -2.96 16.11 -3.89
N ASN A 100 -3.11 17.30 -4.48
CA ASN A 100 -2.00 18.16 -4.84
C ASN A 100 -1.29 18.77 -3.62
N PRO A 101 -0.05 19.25 -3.78
CA PRO A 101 0.74 19.82 -2.67
C PRO A 101 0.13 21.10 -2.08
N VAL A 102 0.26 21.26 -0.77
CA VAL A 102 -0.16 22.47 -0.05
C VAL A 102 0.51 23.71 -0.66
N GLY A 103 -0.26 24.79 -0.80
CA GLY A 103 0.20 26.06 -1.38
C GLY A 103 0.01 26.17 -2.90
N THR A 104 -0.48 25.12 -3.55
CA THR A 104 -0.94 25.18 -4.95
C THR A 104 -2.42 25.52 -5.05
N GLU A 105 -2.84 26.15 -6.15
CA GLU A 105 -4.27 26.37 -6.43
C GLU A 105 -5.05 25.04 -6.55
N PHE A 106 -4.35 23.97 -6.95
CA PHE A 106 -4.92 22.65 -7.08
C PHE A 106 -5.27 22.05 -5.73
N TRP A 107 -4.41 22.17 -4.72
CA TRP A 107 -4.69 21.68 -3.36
C TRP A 107 -5.90 22.35 -2.74
N ASP A 108 -6.03 23.67 -2.91
CA ASP A 108 -7.18 24.42 -2.39
C ASP A 108 -8.49 23.91 -2.99
N ALA A 109 -8.49 23.68 -4.29
CA ALA A 109 -9.66 23.19 -5.00
C ALA A 109 -9.91 21.69 -4.74
N ASP A 110 -8.87 20.86 -4.58
CA ASP A 110 -8.97 19.45 -4.15
C ASP A 110 -9.69 19.34 -2.81
N CYS A 111 -9.22 20.09 -1.81
CA CYS A 111 -9.82 20.08 -0.49
C CYS A 111 -11.27 20.58 -0.52
N ALA A 112 -11.57 21.61 -1.33
CA ALA A 112 -12.93 22.14 -1.43
C ALA A 112 -13.90 21.14 -2.06
N GLU A 113 -13.49 20.43 -3.11
CA GLU A 113 -14.35 19.46 -3.80
C GLU A 113 -14.54 18.17 -3.01
N LEU A 114 -13.50 17.71 -2.31
CA LEU A 114 -13.52 16.47 -1.53
C LEU A 114 -14.15 16.65 -0.13
N HIS A 115 -14.36 17.88 0.33
CA HIS A 115 -14.95 18.15 1.63
C HIS A 115 -16.36 17.56 1.74
N GLY A 116 -16.53 16.63 2.69
CA GLY A 116 -17.83 15.98 2.94
C GLY A 116 -18.21 14.93 1.90
N ALA A 117 -17.28 14.46 1.06
CA ALA A 117 -17.56 13.37 0.12
C ALA A 117 -17.77 12.03 0.85
N ASP A 118 -18.92 11.39 0.64
CA ASP A 118 -19.37 10.23 1.43
C ASP A 118 -18.45 8.99 1.30
N GLY A 119 -17.86 8.81 0.12
CA GLY A 119 -16.98 7.70 -0.20
C GLY A 119 -15.51 7.91 0.16
N LEU A 120 -15.11 9.09 0.64
CA LEU A 120 -13.70 9.42 0.86
C LEU A 120 -13.16 8.67 2.09
N ILE A 121 -12.26 7.71 1.86
CA ILE A 121 -11.61 6.95 2.95
C ILE A 121 -10.52 7.79 3.63
N GLY A 122 -9.80 8.58 2.85
CA GLY A 122 -8.67 9.38 3.29
C GLY A 122 -7.95 10.02 2.10
N VAL A 123 -6.96 10.86 2.38
CA VAL A 123 -6.14 11.50 1.34
C VAL A 123 -4.67 11.12 1.47
N VAL A 124 -4.00 10.97 0.32
CA VAL A 124 -2.54 10.94 0.23
C VAL A 124 -2.08 12.35 -0.15
N LEU A 125 -1.35 13.02 0.75
CA LEU A 125 -0.90 14.40 0.53
C LEU A 125 0.48 14.40 -0.15
N ALA A 126 0.52 14.80 -1.42
CA ALA A 126 1.77 14.87 -2.19
C ALA A 126 2.76 15.90 -1.61
N LYS A 127 4.06 15.63 -1.79
CA LYS A 127 5.17 16.56 -1.53
C LYS A 127 5.14 17.15 -0.12
N THR A 128 4.90 16.30 0.89
CA THR A 128 4.82 16.74 2.28
C THR A 128 6.22 16.90 2.90
N GLU A 129 6.50 18.09 3.42
CA GLU A 129 7.79 18.51 4.01
C GLU A 129 7.63 19.13 5.40
N SER A 130 6.41 19.28 5.93
CA SER A 130 6.18 19.84 7.27
C SER A 130 4.88 19.36 7.92
N ALA A 131 4.82 19.42 9.26
CA ALA A 131 3.61 19.08 10.02
C ALA A 131 2.46 20.06 9.72
N GLU A 132 2.79 21.34 9.50
CA GLU A 132 1.82 22.40 9.21
C GLU A 132 1.06 22.15 7.90
N GLN A 133 1.70 21.52 6.91
CA GLN A 133 1.02 21.12 5.67
C GLN A 133 -0.05 20.06 5.92
N VAL A 134 0.25 19.10 6.81
CA VAL A 134 -0.73 18.08 7.22
C VAL A 134 -1.86 18.71 8.01
N GLU A 135 -1.55 19.56 9.00
CA GLU A 135 -2.55 20.21 9.85
C GLU A 135 -3.44 21.17 9.05
N ALA A 136 -2.88 21.90 8.09
CA ALA A 136 -3.65 22.73 7.16
C ALA A 136 -4.62 21.87 6.33
N THR A 137 -4.19 20.70 5.86
CA THR A 137 -5.05 19.77 5.13
C THR A 137 -6.13 19.18 6.04
N ALA A 138 -5.80 18.80 7.27
CA ALA A 138 -6.75 18.29 8.26
C ALA A 138 -7.82 19.34 8.63
N ALA A 139 -7.45 20.63 8.69
CA ALA A 139 -8.39 21.72 8.93
C ALA A 139 -9.39 21.89 7.78
N ARG A 140 -8.99 21.61 6.54
CA ARG A 140 -9.85 21.67 5.34
C ARG A 140 -10.73 20.43 5.17
N LEU A 141 -10.23 19.27 5.62
CA LEU A 141 -10.89 17.97 5.54
C LEU A 141 -11.04 17.36 6.95
N PRO A 142 -11.89 17.94 7.81
CA PRO A 142 -12.00 17.52 9.21
C PRO A 142 -12.46 16.06 9.32
N GLY A 143 -11.72 15.26 10.10
CA GLY A 143 -12.00 13.84 10.32
C GLY A 143 -11.54 12.91 9.20
N VAL A 144 -10.97 13.43 8.12
CA VAL A 144 -10.41 12.64 7.01
C VAL A 144 -8.98 12.22 7.34
N PRO A 145 -8.65 10.91 7.35
CA PRO A 145 -7.29 10.42 7.53
C PRO A 145 -6.34 10.91 6.44
N ILE A 146 -5.09 11.26 6.82
CA ILE A 146 -4.07 11.75 5.90
C ILE A 146 -2.88 10.80 5.87
N ILE A 147 -2.39 10.51 4.66
CA ILE A 147 -1.12 9.84 4.42
C ILE A 147 -0.16 10.86 3.79
N PRO A 148 0.77 11.43 4.55
CA PRO A 148 1.83 12.27 4.01
C PRO A 148 2.71 11.45 3.07
N LEU A 149 2.80 11.85 1.80
CA LEU A 149 3.77 11.32 0.85
C LEU A 149 5.08 12.11 1.01
N ILE A 150 6.08 11.43 1.56
CA ILE A 150 7.41 11.97 1.81
C ILE A 150 8.29 11.65 0.60
N GLU A 151 8.74 12.70 -0.10
CA GLU A 151 9.39 12.56 -1.40
C GLU A 151 10.55 13.56 -1.62
N SER A 152 11.09 14.14 -0.55
CA SER A 152 12.26 15.04 -0.60
C SER A 152 13.20 14.79 0.58
N ALA A 153 14.43 15.29 0.49
CA ALA A 153 15.39 15.29 1.60
C ALA A 153 14.80 15.98 2.84
N LEU A 154 14.16 17.15 2.65
CA LEU A 154 13.57 17.89 3.75
C LEU A 154 12.45 17.09 4.44
N GLY A 155 11.61 16.42 3.66
CA GLY A 155 10.57 15.54 4.19
C GLY A 155 11.13 14.35 4.99
N ILE A 156 12.23 13.74 4.55
CA ILE A 156 12.90 12.65 5.30
C ILE A 156 13.48 13.17 6.63
N GLU A 157 14.14 14.32 6.62
CA GLU A 157 14.71 14.91 7.85
C GLU A 157 13.62 15.33 8.85
N ARG A 158 12.45 15.73 8.36
CA ARG A 158 11.28 16.11 9.18
C ARG A 158 10.27 15.00 9.40
N ALA A 159 10.56 13.76 9.00
CA ALA A 159 9.59 12.67 9.01
C ALA A 159 8.92 12.46 10.37
N PHE A 160 9.66 12.60 11.48
CA PHE A 160 9.10 12.46 12.83
C PHE A 160 8.11 13.59 13.19
N GLU A 161 8.42 14.84 12.82
CA GLU A 161 7.51 15.97 13.05
C GLU A 161 6.23 15.80 12.24
N ILE A 162 6.38 15.42 10.96
CA ILE A 162 5.24 15.14 10.07
C ILE A 162 4.39 14.00 10.64
N ALA A 163 5.01 12.90 11.09
CA ALA A 163 4.29 11.75 11.67
C ALA A 163 3.47 12.10 12.92
N ARG A 164 3.88 13.11 13.69
CA ARG A 164 3.18 13.58 14.90
C ARG A 164 1.98 14.48 14.61
N ALA A 165 1.85 14.98 13.39
CA ALA A 165 0.80 15.92 13.03
C ALA A 165 -0.59 15.28 13.20
N THR A 166 -1.56 16.10 13.63
CA THR A 166 -2.93 15.63 13.81
C THR A 166 -3.53 15.21 12.47
N GLY A 167 -4.12 14.01 12.43
CA GLY A 167 -4.75 13.47 11.23
C GLY A 167 -3.89 12.51 10.42
N VAL A 168 -2.59 12.36 10.74
CA VAL A 168 -1.75 11.34 10.09
C VAL A 168 -2.22 9.95 10.47
N ALA A 169 -2.48 9.12 9.45
CA ALA A 169 -2.84 7.72 9.62
C ALA A 169 -1.70 6.77 9.26
N ARG A 170 -0.79 7.18 8.36
CA ARG A 170 0.37 6.40 7.90
C ARG A 170 1.32 7.29 7.11
N LEU A 171 2.60 6.99 7.06
CA LEU A 171 3.53 7.64 6.12
C LEU A 171 3.65 6.86 4.81
N ALA A 172 3.92 7.54 3.71
CA ALA A 172 4.27 6.93 2.42
C ALA A 172 5.59 7.51 1.87
N PHE A 173 6.34 6.71 1.11
CA PHE A 173 7.60 7.10 0.50
C PHE A 173 7.49 7.26 -1.03
N GLY A 174 7.64 8.50 -1.51
CA GLY A 174 7.75 8.82 -2.93
C GLY A 174 9.20 8.67 -3.40
N SER A 175 9.66 7.43 -3.61
CA SER A 175 11.07 7.14 -3.95
C SER A 175 11.54 7.76 -5.27
N GLY A 176 10.63 7.98 -6.23
CA GLY A 176 10.93 8.60 -7.52
C GLY A 176 11.39 10.04 -7.38
N ASP A 177 10.56 10.89 -6.77
CA ASP A 177 10.88 12.30 -6.59
C ASP A 177 11.93 12.53 -5.50
N PHE A 178 12.01 11.67 -4.49
CA PHE A 178 13.11 11.70 -3.54
C PHE A 178 14.46 11.55 -4.22
N ARG A 179 14.56 10.64 -5.19
CA ARG A 179 15.80 10.45 -5.97
C ARG A 179 16.07 11.62 -6.92
N ARG A 180 15.02 12.25 -7.46
CA ARG A 180 15.15 13.47 -8.26
C ARG A 180 15.71 14.62 -7.44
N ASP A 181 15.21 14.79 -6.22
CA ASP A 181 15.64 15.83 -5.28
C ASP A 181 17.08 15.62 -4.78
N THR A 182 17.42 14.38 -4.39
CA THR A 182 18.70 14.08 -3.73
C THR A 182 19.82 13.62 -4.66
N GLY A 183 19.48 13.18 -5.87
CA GLY A 183 20.43 12.51 -6.77
C GLY A 183 20.79 11.07 -6.36
N MET A 184 20.12 10.49 -5.34
CA MET A 184 20.38 9.12 -4.90
C MET A 184 19.99 8.08 -5.96
N ALA A 185 20.74 6.96 -5.98
CA ALA A 185 20.47 5.85 -6.89
C ALA A 185 19.17 5.09 -6.53
N ALA A 186 18.68 4.26 -7.45
CA ALA A 186 17.53 3.39 -7.23
C ALA A 186 17.84 2.12 -6.40
N THR A 187 19.09 1.93 -5.98
CA THR A 187 19.55 0.67 -5.39
C THR A 187 18.97 0.50 -3.98
N ASP A 188 18.77 -0.75 -3.57
CA ASP A 188 18.26 -1.03 -2.22
C ASP A 188 19.18 -0.44 -1.15
N GLU A 189 20.50 -0.49 -1.35
CA GLU A 189 21.49 0.12 -0.46
C GLU A 189 21.28 1.63 -0.30
N ALA A 190 21.12 2.37 -1.41
CA ALA A 190 20.88 3.81 -1.36
C ALA A 190 19.55 4.13 -0.66
N MET A 191 18.53 3.29 -0.84
CA MET A 191 17.21 3.51 -0.24
C MET A 191 17.10 3.03 1.22
N ARG A 192 18.14 2.42 1.82
CA ARG A 192 18.08 1.92 3.21
C ARG A 192 17.81 3.03 4.22
N TYR A 193 18.56 4.13 4.14
CA TYR A 193 18.42 5.26 5.07
C TYR A 193 17.00 5.87 5.06
N PRO A 194 16.46 6.35 3.93
CA PRO A 194 15.13 6.98 3.94
C PRO A 194 14.02 6.02 4.42
N ARG A 195 14.07 4.75 4.01
CA ARG A 195 13.10 3.73 4.47
C ARG A 195 13.19 3.48 5.98
N ALA A 196 14.40 3.28 6.50
CA ALA A 196 14.61 3.08 7.94
C ALA A 196 14.17 4.32 8.75
N GLN A 197 14.48 5.52 8.26
CA GLN A 197 14.08 6.77 8.90
C GLN A 197 12.56 6.91 8.98
N LEU A 198 11.83 6.61 7.90
CA LEU A 198 10.36 6.62 7.88
C LEU A 198 9.76 5.58 8.83
N THR A 199 10.35 4.38 8.90
CA THR A 199 9.93 3.35 9.86
C THR A 199 10.11 3.82 11.30
N MET A 200 11.25 4.40 11.63
CA MET A 200 11.51 4.94 12.97
C MET A 200 10.55 6.09 13.30
N ALA A 201 10.35 7.03 12.38
CA ALA A 201 9.40 8.12 12.53
C ALA A 201 7.98 7.60 12.81
N SER A 202 7.52 6.59 12.05
CA SER A 202 6.20 6.01 12.22
C SER A 202 6.05 5.26 13.54
N ARG A 203 7.04 4.44 13.93
CA ARG A 203 6.98 3.67 15.18
C ARG A 203 7.11 4.54 16.43
N ALA A 204 7.85 5.64 16.36
CA ALA A 204 8.00 6.55 17.50
C ALA A 204 6.68 7.24 17.93
N VAL A 205 5.63 7.13 17.13
CA VAL A 205 4.29 7.69 17.38
C VAL A 205 3.18 6.66 17.20
N ASP A 206 3.51 5.37 17.26
CA ASP A 206 2.56 4.25 17.17
C ASP A 206 1.73 4.18 15.85
N LEU A 207 2.20 4.82 14.77
CA LEU A 207 1.60 4.64 13.44
C LEU A 207 1.94 3.27 12.85
N PRO A 208 1.23 2.77 11.82
CA PRO A 208 1.58 1.56 11.06
C PRO A 208 2.83 1.73 10.20
N GLY A 209 3.47 0.63 9.78
CA GLY A 209 4.73 0.69 9.00
C GLY A 209 4.51 1.47 7.71
N PRO A 210 5.45 2.32 7.26
CA PRO A 210 5.20 3.16 6.10
C PRO A 210 4.91 2.36 4.83
N ILE A 211 4.32 3.04 3.85
CA ILE A 211 4.06 2.53 2.50
C ILE A 211 5.28 2.87 1.63
N ASP A 212 5.94 1.87 1.05
CA ASP A 212 7.06 2.05 0.14
C ASP A 212 6.58 2.48 -1.26
N GLY A 213 7.43 3.20 -1.99
CA GLY A 213 7.14 3.60 -3.36
C GLY A 213 7.04 2.43 -4.34
N PRO A 214 6.61 2.66 -5.58
CA PRO A 214 6.54 1.61 -6.60
C PRO A 214 7.87 0.91 -6.80
N ALA A 215 7.82 -0.41 -7.02
CA ALA A 215 9.00 -1.17 -7.45
C ALA A 215 9.48 -0.66 -8.82
N THR A 216 10.80 -0.59 -9.00
CA THR A 216 11.42 -0.13 -10.26
C THR A 216 11.83 -1.28 -11.18
N ALA A 217 11.82 -2.51 -10.68
CA ALA A 217 12.16 -3.70 -11.46
C ALA A 217 11.11 -4.01 -12.53
N ALA A 218 11.58 -4.38 -13.72
CA ALA A 218 10.74 -4.67 -14.88
C ALA A 218 10.09 -6.06 -14.83
N ASP A 219 10.72 -7.03 -14.15
CA ASP A 219 10.22 -8.39 -13.95
C ASP A 219 9.63 -8.60 -12.54
N GLU A 220 8.80 -9.64 -12.41
CA GLU A 220 8.06 -9.93 -11.18
C GLU A 220 8.99 -10.31 -10.02
N ASP A 221 10.02 -11.11 -10.28
CA ASP A 221 10.97 -11.55 -9.25
C ASP A 221 11.73 -10.38 -8.64
N GLY A 222 12.19 -9.45 -9.49
CA GLY A 222 12.80 -8.21 -9.06
C GLY A 222 11.86 -7.35 -8.23
N ARG A 223 10.58 -7.23 -8.61
CA ARG A 223 9.58 -6.47 -7.82
C ARG A 223 9.34 -7.10 -6.45
N ARG A 224 9.25 -8.43 -6.39
CA ARG A 224 9.11 -9.20 -5.14
C ARG A 224 10.34 -9.04 -4.24
N ALA A 225 11.54 -9.10 -4.81
CA ALA A 225 12.79 -8.88 -4.09
C ALA A 225 12.85 -7.47 -3.48
N GLN A 226 12.54 -6.43 -4.26
CA GLN A 226 12.48 -5.05 -3.76
C GLN A 226 11.40 -4.87 -2.67
N THR A 227 10.27 -5.56 -2.78
CA THR A 227 9.22 -5.53 -1.75
C THR A 227 9.71 -6.14 -0.45
N ARG A 228 10.35 -7.31 -0.49
CA ARG A 228 10.96 -7.94 0.69
C ARG A 228 12.07 -7.08 1.31
N ALA A 229 12.94 -6.50 0.50
CA ALA A 229 14.01 -5.62 0.97
C ALA A 229 13.46 -4.37 1.70
N ALA A 230 12.33 -3.81 1.24
CA ALA A 230 11.64 -2.74 1.95
C ALA A 230 10.99 -3.24 3.26
N ALA A 231 10.41 -4.45 3.25
CA ALA A 231 9.80 -5.07 4.42
C ALA A 231 10.81 -5.33 5.55
N GLU A 232 12.04 -5.73 5.21
CA GLU A 232 13.16 -5.86 6.17
C GLU A 232 13.47 -4.55 6.90
N LEU A 233 13.15 -3.40 6.30
CA LEU A 233 13.32 -2.07 6.90
C LEU A 233 12.07 -1.58 7.63
N GLY A 234 11.04 -2.42 7.79
CA GLY A 234 9.80 -2.11 8.52
C GLY A 234 8.71 -1.41 7.70
N MET A 235 8.91 -1.26 6.38
CA MET A 235 7.86 -0.84 5.46
C MET A 235 6.82 -1.95 5.39
N SER A 236 5.53 -1.63 5.53
CA SER A 236 4.47 -2.65 5.61
C SER A 236 3.36 -2.45 4.58
N GLY A 237 3.56 -1.53 3.66
CA GLY A 237 2.73 -1.35 2.48
C GLY A 237 3.62 -1.02 1.30
N LYS A 238 3.10 -1.16 0.08
CA LYS A 238 3.80 -0.75 -1.14
C LYS A 238 2.82 -0.24 -2.20
N LEU A 239 3.18 0.87 -2.82
CA LEU A 239 2.46 1.42 -3.96
C LEU A 239 2.68 0.53 -5.20
N CYS A 240 1.64 0.36 -6.02
CA CYS A 240 1.74 -0.20 -7.35
C CYS A 240 0.99 0.66 -8.38
N LEU A 241 1.51 0.73 -9.59
CA LEU A 241 0.90 1.46 -10.72
C LEU A 241 0.10 0.53 -11.65
N ASP A 242 0.29 -0.78 -11.50
CA ASP A 242 -0.46 -1.83 -12.17
C ASP A 242 -1.04 -2.73 -11.07
N VAL A 243 -2.36 -2.93 -11.11
CA VAL A 243 -3.07 -3.76 -10.13
C VAL A 243 -2.58 -5.21 -10.15
N ALA A 244 -2.06 -5.70 -11.27
CA ALA A 244 -1.48 -7.04 -11.37
C ALA A 244 -0.28 -7.24 -10.43
N HIS A 245 0.36 -6.16 -9.96
CA HIS A 245 1.46 -6.24 -8.99
C HIS A 245 0.99 -6.46 -7.55
N ALA A 246 -0.28 -6.22 -7.24
CA ALA A 246 -0.81 -6.28 -5.88
C ALA A 246 -0.65 -7.67 -5.26
N VAL A 247 -0.98 -8.74 -6.00
CA VAL A 247 -0.82 -10.13 -5.54
C VAL A 247 0.61 -10.43 -5.07
N GLY A 248 1.61 -10.03 -5.86
CA GLY A 248 3.01 -10.26 -5.51
C GLY A 248 3.47 -9.43 -4.31
N ILE A 249 2.91 -8.22 -4.14
CA ILE A 249 3.16 -7.37 -2.97
C ILE A 249 2.55 -8.00 -1.72
N ASP A 250 1.28 -8.39 -1.80
CA ASP A 250 0.53 -8.98 -0.70
C ASP A 250 1.21 -10.24 -0.20
N GLU A 251 1.59 -11.15 -1.10
CA GLU A 251 2.35 -12.36 -0.74
C GLU A 251 3.67 -12.04 -0.04
N CYS A 252 4.40 -11.01 -0.45
CA CYS A 252 5.68 -10.63 0.17
C CYS A 252 5.52 -9.95 1.54
N LEU A 253 4.36 -9.35 1.82
CA LEU A 253 4.06 -8.62 3.06
C LEU A 253 3.15 -9.41 4.01
N THR A 254 2.80 -10.63 3.63
CA THR A 254 2.00 -11.57 4.43
C THR A 254 2.94 -12.50 5.19
N PRO A 255 2.71 -12.74 6.50
CA PRO A 255 3.46 -13.75 7.23
C PRO A 255 3.38 -15.11 6.54
N THR A 256 4.51 -15.78 6.41
CA THR A 256 4.59 -17.12 5.84
C THR A 256 3.90 -18.14 6.73
N SER A 257 3.47 -19.27 6.17
CA SER A 257 2.90 -20.38 6.94
C SER A 257 3.85 -20.88 8.04
N ALA A 258 5.17 -20.83 7.80
CA ALA A 258 6.18 -21.16 8.79
C ALA A 258 6.23 -20.15 9.95
N GLU A 259 6.12 -18.85 9.67
CA GLU A 259 6.05 -17.82 10.71
C GLU A 259 4.76 -17.92 11.53
N VAL A 260 3.63 -18.22 10.89
CA VAL A 260 2.34 -18.43 11.57
C VAL A 260 2.39 -19.67 12.47
N ALA A 261 2.93 -20.78 11.97
CA ALA A 261 3.11 -22.00 12.77
C ALA A 261 4.04 -21.76 13.96
N TRP A 262 5.18 -21.10 13.73
CA TRP A 262 6.11 -20.72 14.79
C TRP A 262 5.42 -19.84 15.85
N ALA A 263 4.65 -18.83 15.44
CA ALA A 263 3.94 -17.95 16.35
C ALA A 263 2.95 -18.73 17.21
N GLN A 264 2.19 -19.65 16.61
CA GLN A 264 1.27 -20.52 17.34
C GLN A 264 2.00 -21.40 18.36
N GLU A 265 3.11 -22.05 17.96
CA GLU A 265 3.94 -22.85 18.87
C GLU A 265 4.48 -22.04 20.05
N GLN A 266 4.93 -20.79 19.82
CA GLN A 266 5.42 -19.94 20.91
C GLN A 266 4.31 -19.58 21.90
N LEU A 267 3.11 -19.30 21.41
CA LEU A 267 1.95 -18.96 22.25
C LEU A 267 1.48 -20.17 23.05
N ASP A 268 1.37 -21.34 22.41
CA ASP A 268 0.95 -22.58 23.06
C ASP A 268 1.96 -23.04 24.12
N ALA A 269 3.26 -22.95 23.81
CA ALA A 269 4.31 -23.26 24.77
C ALA A 269 4.27 -22.34 26.00
N PHE A 270 3.94 -21.07 25.81
CA PHE A 270 3.81 -20.11 26.91
C PHE A 270 2.57 -20.37 27.77
N GLU A 271 1.44 -20.72 27.16
CA GLU A 271 0.24 -21.14 27.89
C GLU A 271 0.47 -22.44 28.67
N ALA A 272 1.08 -23.45 28.04
CA ALA A 272 1.40 -24.73 28.68
C ALA A 272 2.37 -24.57 29.87
N ALA A 273 3.25 -23.58 29.83
CA ALA A 273 4.16 -23.22 30.91
C ALA A 273 3.48 -22.37 32.02
N GLY A 274 2.16 -22.16 31.96
CA GLY A 274 1.41 -21.36 32.93
C GLY A 274 1.71 -19.86 32.85
N ARG A 275 2.11 -19.36 31.67
CA ARG A 275 2.44 -17.95 31.40
C ARG A 275 3.58 -17.40 32.26
N VAL A 276 4.52 -18.26 32.64
CA VAL A 276 5.71 -17.89 33.42
C VAL A 276 6.82 -17.39 32.49
N ILE A 277 7.34 -16.20 32.77
CA ILE A 277 8.50 -15.63 32.08
C ILE A 277 9.77 -16.29 32.62
N ARG A 278 10.55 -16.93 31.74
CA ARG A 278 11.77 -17.67 32.11
C ARG A 278 13.00 -16.78 32.03
N ASP A 279 13.09 -15.98 30.98
CA ASP A 279 14.21 -15.07 30.75
C ASP A 279 13.77 -13.77 30.04
N GLY A 280 14.73 -12.86 29.83
CA GLY A 280 14.48 -11.56 29.19
C GLY A 280 14.07 -11.64 27.71
N SER A 281 14.20 -12.80 27.06
CA SER A 281 13.85 -13.00 25.64
C SER A 281 12.39 -13.42 25.44
N ASP A 282 11.71 -13.89 26.49
CA ASP A 282 10.32 -14.37 26.39
C ASP A 282 9.36 -13.22 26.04
N LYS A 283 9.47 -12.04 26.66
CA LYS A 283 8.55 -10.92 26.37
C LYS A 283 8.63 -10.45 24.91
N PRO A 284 9.83 -10.16 24.34
CA PRO A 284 9.92 -9.81 22.91
C PRO A 284 9.41 -10.92 21.98
N ARG A 285 9.73 -12.18 22.30
CA ARG A 285 9.29 -13.33 21.49
C ARG A 285 7.78 -13.48 21.47
N LEU A 286 7.12 -13.29 22.62
CA LEU A 286 5.67 -13.31 22.74
C LEU A 286 5.02 -12.16 21.97
N ALA A 287 5.53 -10.93 22.13
CA ALA A 287 5.02 -9.79 21.39
C ALA A 287 5.13 -9.99 19.86
N GLN A 288 6.21 -10.61 19.40
CA GLN A 288 6.37 -10.98 17.99
C GLN A 288 5.35 -12.05 17.56
N ALA A 289 5.15 -13.10 18.35
CA ALA A 289 4.19 -14.15 18.06
C ALA A 289 2.74 -13.62 18.05
N GLU A 290 2.37 -12.77 19.01
CA GLU A 290 1.05 -12.12 19.06
C GLU A 290 0.81 -11.25 17.83
N ARG A 291 1.81 -10.48 17.41
CA ARG A 291 1.75 -9.66 16.19
C ARG A 291 1.56 -10.52 14.93
N ILE A 292 2.31 -11.62 14.80
CA ILE A 292 2.15 -12.52 13.64
C ILE A 292 0.76 -13.15 13.63
N ARG A 293 0.25 -13.59 14.78
CA ARG A 293 -1.11 -14.12 14.91
C ARG A 293 -2.17 -13.09 14.53
N GLU A 294 -2.02 -11.85 14.98
CA GLU A 294 -2.93 -10.75 14.62
C GLU A 294 -2.94 -10.50 13.11
N LEU A 295 -1.75 -10.41 12.49
CA LEU A 295 -1.63 -10.28 11.03
C LEU A 295 -2.25 -11.47 10.29
N ALA A 296 -2.02 -12.70 10.78
CA ALA A 296 -2.63 -13.90 10.23
C ALA A 296 -4.16 -13.85 10.30
N GLN A 297 -4.74 -13.32 11.37
CA GLN A 297 -6.20 -13.14 11.48
C GLN A 297 -6.71 -12.08 10.50
N ILE A 298 -6.04 -10.94 10.41
CA ILE A 298 -6.41 -9.84 9.51
C ILE A 298 -6.38 -10.29 8.04
N TYR A 299 -5.31 -10.99 7.65
CA TYR A 299 -5.18 -11.53 6.29
C TYR A 299 -5.90 -12.87 6.10
N GLY A 300 -6.49 -13.40 7.18
CA GLY A 300 -7.23 -14.66 7.29
C GLY A 300 -6.48 -15.89 6.77
N LEU A 301 -5.27 -16.08 7.31
CA LEU A 301 -4.37 -17.22 7.11
C LEU A 301 -4.65 -18.37 8.10
N GLY A 302 -5.85 -18.41 8.69
CA GLY A 302 -6.26 -19.38 9.72
C GLY A 302 -7.35 -20.32 9.26
#